data_AF-U1NL53-F1
#
_entry.id   AF-U1NL53-F1
#
_cell.length_a   1.000
_cell.length_b   1.000
_cell.length_c   1.000
_cell.angle_alpha   90.00
_cell.angle_beta   90.00
_cell.angle_gamma   90.00
#
_symmetry.space_group_name_H-M   'P 1'
#
loop_
_entity.id
_entity.type
_entity.pdbx_description
1 polymer ?
#
loop_
_entity_poly.entity_id
_entity_poly.type
_entity_poly.pdbx_seq_one_letter_code
_entity_poly.pdbx_strand_id
1 'polypeptide(L)'
;MNQLQESFEGDSGGTTPTSTDGGTTIQKHELTPVEQISRADNDNLDEVIDSPSVRRAVSLFKNIVDWGNRTPKGIVLKSSDNPLSLLSADMDNSLCWKQYYRAAEALESLSEGALTFFNDSRHGKMLVLHEHSEVYDRMMNGSLSVSSVGAEG
;
A
#
# COMPACT_ATOMS: atom_id res chain seq x y z
N MET A 1 39.15 1.76 -55.58
CA MET A 1 40.21 0.76 -55.38
C MET A 1 41.14 1.30 -54.32
N ASN A 2 41.30 0.58 -53.21
CA ASN A 2 42.45 0.57 -52.27
C ASN A 2 42.83 1.90 -51.58
N GLN A 3 43.27 2.00 -50.33
CA GLN A 3 43.43 1.14 -49.15
C GLN A 3 44.22 2.01 -48.15
N LEU A 4 43.90 1.88 -46.84
CA LEU A 4 44.81 2.06 -45.68
C LEU A 4 45.28 3.51 -45.39
N GLN A 5 45.52 3.98 -44.16
CA GLN A 5 45.50 3.43 -42.80
C GLN A 5 45.70 4.65 -41.90
N GLU A 6 45.00 4.75 -40.77
CA GLU A 6 45.67 5.25 -39.57
C GLU A 6 45.18 4.41 -38.39
N SER A 7 46.17 3.84 -37.71
CA SER A 7 46.10 2.75 -36.76
C SER A 7 46.26 3.31 -35.34
N PHE A 8 45.49 2.75 -34.41
CA PHE A 8 45.87 2.37 -33.03
C PHE A 8 46.38 3.49 -32.08
N GLU A 9 45.94 3.60 -30.82
CA GLU A 9 46.09 2.64 -29.72
C GLU A 9 45.25 3.12 -28.53
N GLY A 10 44.75 2.19 -27.71
CA GLY A 10 43.97 2.52 -26.50
C GLY A 10 43.50 1.30 -25.75
N ASP A 11 44.45 0.44 -25.39
CA ASP A 11 44.37 -0.59 -24.36
C ASP A 11 43.69 -0.07 -23.08
N SER A 12 42.68 -0.78 -22.58
CA SER A 12 42.53 -1.14 -21.16
C SER A 12 41.11 -1.59 -20.85
N GLY A 13 41.00 -2.86 -20.44
CA GLY A 13 40.04 -3.27 -19.42
C GLY A 13 38.59 -3.41 -19.90
N GLY A 14 38.19 -4.66 -20.14
CA GLY A 14 36.78 -5.05 -20.02
C GLY A 14 36.28 -4.77 -18.61
N THR A 15 35.74 -3.59 -18.39
CA THR A 15 34.86 -3.33 -17.25
C THR A 15 33.47 -3.75 -17.69
N THR A 16 33.13 -5.00 -17.37
CA THR A 16 31.76 -5.37 -17.06
C THR A 16 31.12 -4.22 -16.28
N PRO A 17 29.93 -3.71 -16.61
CA PRO A 17 29.23 -2.88 -15.67
C PRO A 17 28.92 -3.77 -14.46
N THR A 18 29.79 -3.69 -13.45
CA THR A 18 29.47 -4.08 -12.08
C THR A 18 28.22 -3.29 -11.75
N SER A 19 27.07 -3.97 -11.83
CA SER A 19 25.87 -3.53 -11.14
C SER A 19 26.25 -3.55 -9.67
N THR A 20 26.68 -2.40 -9.19
CA THR A 20 26.91 -2.14 -7.77
C THR A 20 25.57 -2.30 -7.08
N ASP A 21 25.36 -3.50 -6.57
CA ASP A 21 24.45 -3.80 -5.49
C ASP A 21 24.82 -2.88 -4.31
N GLY A 22 23.90 -1.96 -3.98
CA GLY A 22 24.19 -0.87 -3.05
C GLY A 22 22.98 0.01 -2.79
N GLY A 23 21.96 -0.56 -2.13
CA GLY A 23 20.99 0.22 -1.34
C GLY A 23 19.56 0.31 -1.90
N THR A 24 18.66 -0.45 -1.27
CA THR A 24 17.21 -0.19 -1.19
C THR A 24 16.45 -0.03 -2.51
N THR A 25 16.38 -1.10 -3.31
CA THR A 25 15.36 -1.23 -4.35
C THR A 25 14.49 -2.44 -4.04
N ILE A 26 13.70 -2.37 -2.95
CA ILE A 26 12.45 -3.15 -2.95
C ILE A 26 11.69 -2.62 -4.15
N GLN A 27 11.60 -3.46 -5.18
CA GLN A 27 11.08 -3.09 -6.49
C GLN A 27 9.72 -2.42 -6.30
N LYS A 28 9.67 -1.10 -6.54
CA LYS A 28 8.43 -0.30 -6.46
C LYS A 28 7.31 -0.91 -7.33
N HIS A 29 7.64 -1.75 -8.31
CA HIS A 29 6.70 -2.39 -9.21
C HIS A 29 5.86 -3.53 -8.60
N GLU A 30 6.17 -4.04 -7.40
CA GLU A 30 5.44 -5.20 -6.79
C GLU A 30 4.41 -4.79 -5.73
N LEU A 31 4.41 -3.51 -5.35
CA LEU A 31 3.49 -2.97 -4.35
C LEU A 31 2.26 -2.38 -5.03
N THR A 32 1.10 -2.70 -4.48
CA THR A 32 -0.15 -2.07 -4.91
C THR A 32 -0.11 -0.56 -4.66
N PRO A 33 -0.86 0.26 -5.40
CA PRO A 33 -0.95 1.69 -5.17
C PRO A 33 -1.23 2.05 -3.71
N VAL A 34 -2.14 1.34 -3.02
CA VAL A 34 -2.41 1.61 -1.61
C VAL A 34 -1.21 1.35 -0.71
N GLU A 35 -0.40 0.32 -1.00
CA GLU A 35 0.80 0.02 -0.23
C GLU A 35 1.91 1.04 -0.47
N GLN A 36 2.11 1.44 -1.73
CA GLN A 36 3.07 2.49 -2.08
C GLN A 36 2.74 3.78 -1.33
N ILE A 37 1.46 4.16 -1.36
CA ILE A 37 0.96 5.34 -0.68
C ILE A 37 1.09 5.21 0.84
N SER A 38 0.77 4.05 1.40
CA SER A 38 0.83 3.83 2.85
C SER A 38 2.24 3.91 3.41
N ARG A 39 3.25 3.65 2.57
CA ARG A 39 4.68 3.77 2.89
C ARG A 39 5.24 5.18 2.70
N ALA A 40 4.60 6.02 1.89
CA ALA A 40 5.01 7.41 1.79
C ALA A 40 4.75 8.09 3.14
N ASP A 41 5.78 8.71 3.72
CA ASP A 41 5.64 9.50 4.95
C ASP A 41 4.47 10.47 4.82
N ASN A 42 3.70 10.66 5.92
CA ASN A 42 2.47 11.46 5.92
C ASN A 42 2.68 12.89 5.37
N ASP A 43 3.90 13.44 5.47
CA ASP A 43 4.27 14.75 4.94
C ASP A 43 4.23 14.82 3.40
N ASN A 44 4.60 13.73 2.71
CA ASN A 44 4.50 13.61 1.25
C ASN A 44 3.10 13.18 0.77
N LEU A 45 2.21 12.78 1.69
CA LEU A 45 0.88 12.30 1.33
C LEU A 45 0.02 13.41 0.74
N ASP A 46 0.18 14.64 1.24
CA ASP A 46 -0.52 15.82 0.75
C ASP A 46 -0.08 16.22 -0.66
N GLU A 47 1.18 15.99 -1.04
CA GLU A 47 1.69 16.25 -2.38
C GLU A 47 1.28 15.18 -3.40
N VAL A 48 1.09 13.94 -2.96
CA VAL A 48 0.76 12.81 -3.83
C VAL A 48 -0.76 12.56 -3.92
N ILE A 49 -1.54 13.03 -2.92
CA ILE A 49 -2.97 12.73 -2.80
C ILE A 49 -3.80 13.99 -2.56
N ASP A 50 -4.41 14.45 -3.65
CA ASP A 50 -5.38 15.56 -3.66
C ASP A 50 -6.79 15.13 -3.18
N SER A 51 -7.07 13.82 -3.09
CA SER A 51 -8.42 13.31 -2.80
C SER A 51 -8.61 12.87 -1.33
N PRO A 52 -9.57 13.45 -0.59
CA PRO A 52 -9.85 13.06 0.80
C PRO A 52 -10.37 11.62 0.94
N SER A 53 -10.95 11.05 -0.12
CA SER A 53 -11.38 9.64 -0.12
C SER A 53 -10.20 8.69 -0.14
N VAL A 54 -9.11 9.05 -0.82
CA VAL A 54 -7.90 8.23 -0.90
C VAL A 54 -7.14 8.27 0.44
N ARG A 55 -7.06 9.43 1.11
CA ARG A 55 -6.46 9.51 2.46
C ARG A 55 -7.20 8.61 3.46
N ARG A 56 -8.53 8.63 3.42
CA ARG A 56 -9.36 7.73 4.23
C ARG A 56 -9.17 6.26 3.85
N ALA A 57 -9.01 5.95 2.57
CA ALA A 57 -8.72 4.59 2.10
C ALA A 57 -7.39 4.07 2.67
N VAL A 58 -6.37 4.92 2.71
CA VAL A 58 -5.05 4.60 3.29
C VAL A 58 -5.15 4.39 4.80
N SER A 59 -5.90 5.23 5.52
CA SER A 59 -6.18 5.03 6.94
C SER A 59 -6.89 3.69 7.20
N LEU A 60 -7.92 3.36 6.41
CA LEU A 60 -8.59 2.06 6.48
C LEU A 60 -7.62 0.92 6.23
N PHE A 61 -6.74 1.04 5.24
CA PHE A 61 -5.73 0.03 4.94
C PHE A 61 -4.78 -0.18 6.11
N LYS A 62 -4.18 0.90 6.64
CA LYS A 62 -3.22 0.83 7.75
C LYS A 62 -3.79 0.14 8.98
N ASN A 63 -5.08 0.35 9.25
CA ASN A 63 -5.72 -0.14 10.45
C ASN A 63 -6.60 -1.40 10.25
N ILE A 64 -6.73 -1.92 9.02
CA ILE A 64 -7.67 -3.03 8.76
C ILE A 64 -7.36 -4.29 9.58
N VAL A 65 -6.08 -4.54 9.85
CA VAL A 65 -5.62 -5.69 10.65
C VAL A 65 -6.04 -5.56 12.12
N ASP A 66 -6.08 -4.33 12.64
CA ASP A 66 -6.45 -4.03 14.03
C ASP A 66 -7.96 -3.94 14.21
N TRP A 67 -8.62 -3.21 13.32
CA TRP A 67 -10.07 -2.97 13.39
C TRP A 67 -10.88 -4.17 12.91
N GLY A 68 -10.30 -4.99 12.04
CA GLY A 68 -10.96 -6.10 11.39
C GLY A 68 -10.96 -7.37 12.22
N ASN A 69 -12.04 -8.13 12.13
CA ASN A 69 -12.13 -9.45 12.73
C ASN A 69 -11.44 -10.47 11.83
N ARG A 70 -10.59 -11.31 12.42
CA ARG A 70 -9.96 -12.42 11.71
C ARG A 70 -10.98 -13.54 11.44
N THR A 71 -11.05 -13.96 10.19
CA THR A 71 -11.93 -15.03 9.71
C THR A 71 -11.12 -16.07 8.93
N PRO A 72 -11.66 -17.28 8.68
CA PRO A 72 -11.00 -18.30 7.86
C PRO A 72 -10.83 -17.94 6.37
N LYS A 73 -11.19 -16.72 5.96
CA LYS A 73 -11.01 -16.22 4.58
C LYS A 73 -10.18 -14.93 4.53
N GLY A 74 -9.55 -14.56 5.65
CA GLY A 74 -8.83 -13.30 5.83
C GLY A 74 -9.46 -12.37 6.87
N ILE A 75 -9.21 -11.07 6.77
CA ILE A 75 -9.70 -10.08 7.73
C ILE A 75 -10.94 -9.39 7.18
N VAL A 76 -11.95 -9.24 8.03
CA VAL A 76 -13.26 -8.68 7.69
C VAL A 76 -13.57 -7.48 8.57
N LEU A 77 -13.91 -6.37 7.94
CA LEU A 77 -14.55 -5.21 8.56
C LEU A 77 -16.03 -5.20 8.21
N LYS A 78 -16.90 -5.47 9.20
CA LYS A 78 -18.36 -5.40 9.02
C LYS A 78 -18.86 -4.04 9.43
N SER A 79 -19.96 -3.61 8.82
CA SER A 79 -20.67 -2.39 9.27
C SER A 79 -21.07 -2.46 10.76
N SER A 80 -21.34 -3.65 11.29
CA SER A 80 -21.66 -3.88 12.71
C SER A 80 -20.49 -3.64 13.67
N ASP A 81 -19.25 -3.65 13.18
CA ASP A 81 -18.05 -3.39 13.99
C ASP A 81 -17.77 -1.87 14.14
N ASN A 82 -18.72 -1.02 13.70
CA ASN A 82 -18.62 0.45 13.72
C ASN A 82 -17.36 1.04 13.03
N PRO A 83 -16.98 0.57 11.83
CA PRO A 83 -15.76 1.03 11.14
C PRO A 83 -15.83 2.52 10.76
N LEU A 84 -17.03 3.09 10.61
CA LEU A 84 -17.21 4.53 10.42
C LEU A 84 -16.67 5.33 11.62
N SER A 85 -16.98 4.88 12.83
CA SER A 85 -16.56 5.57 14.05
C SER A 85 -15.06 5.46 14.26
N LEU A 86 -14.48 4.29 13.96
CA LEU A 86 -13.03 4.06 14.01
C LEU A 86 -12.30 4.98 13.03
N LEU A 87 -12.76 5.03 11.78
CA LEU A 87 -12.19 5.93 10.76
C LEU A 87 -12.36 7.41 11.12
N SER A 88 -13.50 7.79 11.71
CA SER A 88 -13.74 9.17 12.14
C SER A 88 -12.79 9.59 13.26
N ALA A 89 -12.52 8.68 14.20
CA ALA A 89 -11.60 8.90 15.31
C ALA A 89 -10.14 8.99 14.83
N ASP A 90 -9.71 8.09 13.93
CA ASP A 90 -8.36 8.09 13.37
C ASP A 90 -8.07 9.37 12.56
N MET A 91 -9.07 9.86 11.82
CA MET A 91 -8.95 11.07 10.98
C MET A 91 -9.24 12.38 11.74
N ASP A 92 -9.56 12.34 13.03
CA ASP A 92 -10.07 13.48 13.83
C ASP A 92 -11.17 14.27 13.10
N ASN A 93 -12.09 13.56 12.43
CA ASN A 93 -13.08 14.19 11.55
C ASN A 93 -14.42 13.45 11.60
N SER A 94 -15.52 14.20 11.66
CA SER A 94 -16.87 13.63 11.64
C SER A 94 -17.25 13.17 10.24
N LEU A 95 -17.31 11.85 10.04
CA LEU A 95 -17.65 11.24 8.75
C LEU A 95 -19.08 10.69 8.73
N CYS A 96 -19.66 10.64 7.55
CA CYS A 96 -20.89 9.91 7.29
C CYS A 96 -20.62 8.60 6.53
N TRP A 97 -21.56 7.66 6.61
CA TRP A 97 -21.48 6.36 5.92
C TRP A 97 -21.17 6.47 4.43
N LYS A 98 -21.69 7.50 3.74
CA LYS A 98 -21.40 7.74 2.32
C LYS A 98 -19.92 8.04 2.08
N GLN A 99 -19.27 8.80 2.96
CA GLN A 99 -17.84 9.08 2.86
C GLN A 99 -17.00 7.83 3.17
N TYR A 100 -17.43 7.03 4.14
CA TYR A 100 -16.80 5.74 4.44
C TYR A 100 -16.89 4.78 3.23
N TYR A 101 -18.06 4.63 2.61
CA TYR A 101 -18.21 3.77 1.44
C TYR A 101 -17.35 4.24 0.26
N ARG A 102 -17.24 5.56 0.05
CA ARG A 102 -16.33 6.11 -0.97
C ARG A 102 -14.86 5.81 -0.68
N ALA A 103 -14.47 5.81 0.60
CA ALA A 103 -13.13 5.42 1.00
C ALA A 103 -12.90 3.91 0.79
N ALA A 104 -13.88 3.07 1.11
CA ALA A 104 -13.79 1.63 0.88
C ALA A 104 -13.75 1.25 -0.62
N GLU A 105 -14.51 1.94 -1.48
CA GLU A 105 -14.44 1.79 -2.94
C GLU A 105 -13.08 2.24 -3.49
N ALA A 106 -12.55 3.36 -2.98
CA ALA A 106 -11.21 3.82 -3.35
C ALA A 106 -10.14 2.83 -2.90
N LEU A 107 -10.27 2.27 -1.70
CA LEU A 107 -9.36 1.26 -1.16
C LEU A 107 -9.37 -0.01 -2.02
N GLU A 108 -10.54 -0.53 -2.35
CA GLU A 108 -10.67 -1.68 -3.27
C GLU A 108 -9.94 -1.41 -4.59
N SER A 109 -10.17 -0.25 -5.20
CA SER A 109 -9.54 0.14 -6.47
C SER A 109 -8.01 0.23 -6.36
N LEU A 110 -7.49 0.76 -5.25
CA LEU A 110 -6.05 0.93 -5.02
C LEU A 110 -5.35 -0.34 -4.55
N SER A 111 -6.10 -1.34 -4.12
CA SER A 111 -5.58 -2.61 -3.62
C SER A 111 -5.37 -3.68 -4.69
N GLU A 112 -5.76 -3.39 -5.93
CA GLU A 112 -5.61 -4.29 -7.09
C GLU A 112 -6.13 -5.72 -6.82
N GLY A 113 -7.24 -5.83 -6.09
CA GLY A 113 -7.91 -7.11 -5.80
C GLY A 113 -7.49 -7.77 -4.48
N ALA A 114 -6.54 -7.19 -3.73
CA ALA A 114 -6.21 -7.68 -2.39
C ALA A 114 -7.32 -7.42 -1.36
N LEU A 115 -8.02 -6.29 -1.52
CA LEU A 115 -9.24 -6.00 -0.77
C LEU A 115 -10.46 -6.03 -1.68
N THR A 116 -11.59 -6.44 -1.13
CA THR A 116 -12.89 -6.39 -1.81
C THR A 116 -13.93 -5.74 -0.92
N PHE A 117 -14.66 -4.79 -1.48
CA PHE A 117 -15.76 -4.11 -0.83
C PHE A 117 -17.08 -4.57 -1.46
N PHE A 118 -17.87 -5.33 -0.70
CA PHE A 118 -19.12 -5.89 -1.21
C PHE A 118 -20.25 -5.77 -0.20
N ASN A 119 -21.46 -6.00 -0.67
CA ASN A 119 -22.66 -6.00 0.17
C ASN A 119 -23.17 -7.43 0.33
N ASP A 120 -23.18 -7.92 1.56
CA ASP A 120 -23.79 -9.19 1.95
C ASP A 120 -25.18 -8.97 2.52
N SER A 121 -26.12 -9.88 2.22
CA SER A 121 -27.52 -9.74 2.65
C SER A 121 -27.71 -9.92 4.17
N ARG A 122 -26.79 -10.59 4.87
CA ARG A 122 -26.86 -10.84 6.31
C ARG A 122 -26.07 -9.82 7.12
N HIS A 123 -24.92 -9.38 6.60
CA HIS A 123 -23.97 -8.54 7.32
C HIS A 123 -23.85 -7.11 6.78
N GLY A 124 -24.54 -6.81 5.66
CA GLY A 124 -24.49 -5.51 5.01
C GLY A 124 -23.18 -5.29 4.26
N LYS A 125 -22.76 -4.03 4.15
CA LYS A 125 -21.51 -3.66 3.48
C LYS A 125 -20.31 -4.09 4.31
N MET A 126 -19.40 -4.82 3.67
CA MET A 126 -18.21 -5.39 4.27
C MET A 126 -16.99 -5.11 3.41
N LEU A 127 -15.86 -4.88 4.08
CA LEU A 127 -14.54 -4.80 3.47
C LEU A 127 -13.74 -6.02 3.91
N VAL A 128 -13.16 -6.73 2.95
CA VAL A 128 -12.43 -7.98 3.19
C VAL A 128 -11.04 -7.88 2.62
N LEU A 129 -10.03 -8.10 3.45
CA LEU A 129 -8.65 -8.35 3.03
C LEU A 129 -8.46 -9.87 2.91
N HIS A 130 -8.19 -10.34 1.69
CA HIS A 130 -8.12 -11.77 1.39
C HIS A 130 -6.81 -12.37 1.86
N GLU A 131 -6.88 -13.51 2.56
CA GLU A 131 -5.68 -14.19 3.09
C GLU A 131 -4.70 -14.66 2.02
N HIS A 132 -5.19 -14.95 0.81
CA HIS A 132 -4.38 -15.39 -0.31
C HIS A 132 -3.72 -14.25 -1.08
N SER A 133 -3.98 -12.99 -0.71
CA SER A 133 -3.33 -11.84 -1.32
C SER A 133 -1.92 -11.66 -0.77
N GLU A 134 -0.98 -11.29 -1.63
CA GLU A 134 0.39 -10.97 -1.22
C GLU A 134 0.43 -9.77 -0.26
N VAL A 135 -0.57 -8.89 -0.33
CA VAL A 135 -0.74 -7.75 0.57
C VAL A 135 -1.06 -8.23 1.99
N TYR A 136 -1.92 -9.24 2.13
CA TYR A 136 -2.22 -9.83 3.44
C TYR A 136 -0.98 -10.44 4.08
N ASP A 137 -0.19 -11.21 3.33
CA ASP A 137 1.06 -11.78 3.84
C ASP A 137 2.03 -10.68 4.29
N ARG A 138 2.21 -9.64 3.46
CA ARG A 138 3.06 -8.48 3.80
C ARG A 138 2.59 -7.72 5.04
N MET A 139 1.28 -7.57 5.23
CA MET A 139 0.69 -6.91 6.41
C MET A 139 0.88 -7.74 7.67
N MET A 140 0.63 -9.05 7.59
CA MET A 140 0.74 -9.96 8.73
C MET A 140 2.19 -10.21 9.14
N ASN A 141 3.11 -10.26 8.17
CA ASN A 141 4.53 -10.50 8.41
C ASN A 141 5.30 -9.23 8.79
N GLY A 142 4.61 -8.08 8.94
CA GLY A 142 5.24 -6.81 9.33
C GLY A 142 6.15 -6.19 8.26
N SER A 143 6.14 -6.72 7.03
CA SER A 143 6.92 -6.17 5.90
C SER A 143 6.37 -4.81 5.43
N LEU A 144 5.15 -4.46 5.83
CA LEU A 144 4.52 -3.15 5.65
C LEU A 144 4.60 -2.24 6.87
N SER A 145 5.29 -2.66 7.95
CA SER A 145 5.43 -1.84 9.15
C SER A 145 6.21 -0.57 8.84
N VAL A 146 5.46 0.52 8.59
CA VAL A 146 5.91 1.88 8.91
C VAL A 146 6.42 1.83 10.35
N SER A 147 7.71 2.08 10.53
CA SER A 147 8.40 2.07 11.82
C SER A 147 7.50 2.64 12.91
N SER A 148 7.08 1.77 13.83
CA SER A 148 6.58 2.22 15.12
C SER A 148 7.74 2.97 15.76
N VAL A 149 7.64 4.30 15.80
CA VAL A 149 8.61 5.13 16.51
C VAL A 149 8.52 4.70 17.97
N GLY A 150 9.54 3.96 18.41
CA GLY A 150 9.76 3.70 19.82
C GLY A 150 9.99 5.05 20.48
N ALA A 151 8.98 5.52 21.21
CA ALA A 151 9.17 6.57 22.18
C ALA A 151 10.01 5.97 23.32
N GLU A 152 11.31 6.23 23.29
CA GLU A 152 12.19 6.12 24.44
C GLU A 152 12.71 7.54 24.74
N GLY A 153 12.21 8.14 25.83
CA GLY A 153 12.60 9.47 26.29
C GLY A 153 11.90 9.82 27.60
#